data_AF-A0A2V9UA12-F1
#
_entry.id   AF-A0A2V9UA12-F1
#
_cell.length_a   1.000
_cell.length_b   1.000
_cell.length_c   1.000
_cell.angle_alpha   90.00
_cell.angle_beta   90.00
_cell.angle_gamma   90.00
#
_symmetry.space_group_name_H-M   'P 1'
#
loop_
_entity.id
_entity.type
_entity.pdbx_description
1 polymer ?
#
loop_
_entity_poly.entity_id
_entity_poly.type
_entity_poly.pdbx_seq_one_letter_code
_entity_poly.pdbx_strand_id
1 'polypeptide(L)' 'MDGRSLNEIREELERLLLEQTESLKAQTFGGLSEDELRQQDERLNRIREVSADFLSALKKLRC' A
#
# COMPACT_ATOMS: atom_id res chain seq x y z
N MET A 1 -9.55 15.34 10.40
CA MET A 1 -8.87 14.03 10.36
C MET A 1 -9.96 13.05 9.99
N ASP A 2 -10.00 12.65 8.73
CA ASP A 2 -11.05 11.77 8.23
C ASP A 2 -11.13 10.50 9.06
N GLY A 3 -12.33 10.22 9.55
CA GLY A 3 -12.64 9.14 10.48
C GLY A 3 -12.63 7.78 9.81
N ARG A 4 -11.52 7.41 9.16
CA ARG A 4 -11.29 6.03 8.73
C ARG A 4 -10.95 5.18 9.95
N SER A 5 -11.70 4.10 10.12
CA SER A 5 -11.49 3.13 11.19
C SER A 5 -10.15 2.41 10.98
N LEU A 6 -9.49 1.99 12.07
CA LEU A 6 -8.24 1.23 12.00
C LEU A 6 -8.36 -0.01 11.10
N ASN A 7 -9.52 -0.66 11.13
CA ASN A 7 -9.79 -1.83 10.28
C ASN A 7 -9.80 -1.47 8.79
N GLU A 8 -10.36 -0.31 8.41
CA GLU A 8 -10.40 0.14 7.01
C GLU A 8 -8.98 0.45 6.50
N ILE A 9 -8.16 1.11 7.33
CA ILE A 9 -6.76 1.38 7.00
C ILE A 9 -5.96 0.08 6.86
N ARG A 10 -6.22 -0.90 7.74
CA ARG A 10 -5.58 -2.22 7.67
C ARG A 10 -5.97 -2.98 6.40
N GLU A 11 -7.25 -3.01 6.06
CA GLU A 11 -7.76 -3.70 4.86
C GLU A 11 -7.27 -3.05 3.56
N GLU A 12 -7.15 -1.73 3.52
CA GLU A 12 -6.55 -1.00 2.38
C GLU A 12 -5.06 -1.34 2.24
N LEU A 13 -4.32 -1.34 3.35
CA LEU A 13 -2.91 -1.72 3.36
C LEU A 13 -2.69 -3.17 2.90
N GLU A 14 -3.52 -4.09 3.38
CA GLU A 14 -3.44 -5.52 3.01
C GLU A 14 -3.69 -5.72 1.51
N ARG A 15 -4.71 -5.04 0.94
CA ARG A 15 -4.96 -5.07 -0.50
C ARG A 15 -3.79 -4.53 -1.31
N LEU A 16 -3.25 -3.37 -0.94
CA LEU A 16 -2.14 -2.74 -1.65
C LEU A 16 -0.87 -3.62 -1.63
N LEU A 17 -0.58 -4.27 -0.50
CA LEU A 17 0.55 -5.19 -0.37
C LEU A 17 0.36 -6.46 -1.21
N LEU A 18 -0.86 -6.99 -1.26
CA LEU A 18 -1.18 -8.14 -2.10
C LEU A 18 -0.98 -7.81 -3.59
N GLU A 19 -1.52 -6.67 -4.03
CA GLU A 19 -1.36 -6.20 -5.40
C GLU A 19 0.12 -5.96 -5.76
N GLN A 20 0.91 -5.40 -4.85
CA GLN A 20 2.35 -5.23 -5.04
C GLN A 20 3.06 -6.58 -5.20
N THR A 21 2.68 -7.59 -4.41
CA THR A 21 3.26 -8.94 -4.47
C THR A 21 2.94 -9.62 -5.80
N GLU A 22 1.69 -9.52 -6.27
CA GLU A 22 1.29 -10.06 -7.58
C GLU A 22 1.97 -9.34 -8.74
N SER A 23 2.14 -8.02 -8.65
CA SER A 23 2.93 -7.28 -9.64
C SER A 23 4.38 -7.77 -9.65
N LEU A 24 5.05 -7.87 -8.50
CA LEU A 24 6.43 -8.36 -8.42
C LEU A 24 6.59 -9.77 -9.00
N LYS A 25 5.61 -10.67 -8.80
CA LYS A 25 5.59 -11.99 -9.43
C LYS A 25 5.51 -11.89 -10.96
N ALA A 26 4.65 -11.03 -11.50
CA ALA A 26 4.54 -10.82 -12.95
C ALA A 26 5.83 -10.24 -13.56
N GLN A 27 6.49 -9.32 -12.85
CA GLN A 27 7.76 -8.71 -13.27
C GLN A 27 8.90 -9.71 -13.37
N THR A 28 8.93 -10.70 -12.46
CA THR A 28 9.99 -11.72 -12.40
C THR A 28 10.02 -12.60 -13.65
N PHE A 29 8.93 -12.65 -14.44
CA PHE A 29 8.82 -13.52 -15.63
C PHE A 29 8.74 -12.77 -16.98
N GLY A 30 8.62 -11.44 -17.02
CA GLY A 30 8.38 -10.72 -18.30
C GLY A 30 9.02 -9.33 -18.45
N GLY A 31 9.61 -8.75 -17.40
CA GLY A 31 9.99 -7.33 -17.39
C GLY A 31 8.76 -6.40 -17.35
N LEU A 32 8.98 -5.12 -17.06
CA LEU A 32 7.92 -4.10 -16.97
C LEU A 32 7.91 -3.20 -18.20
N SER A 33 6.72 -2.88 -18.70
CA SER A 33 6.52 -1.70 -19.54
C SER A 33 6.60 -0.41 -18.70
N GLU A 34 6.86 0.73 -19.35
CA GLU A 34 6.93 2.04 -18.67
C GLU A 34 5.64 2.40 -17.92
N ASP A 35 4.48 2.02 -18.46
CA ASP A 35 3.18 2.26 -17.81
C ASP A 35 3.02 1.41 -16.53
N GLU A 36 3.47 0.16 -16.56
CA GLU A 36 3.43 -0.72 -15.38
C GLU A 36 4.43 -0.28 -14.31
N LEU A 37 5.60 0.23 -14.71
CA LEU A 37 6.57 0.84 -13.81
C LEU A 37 5.97 2.07 -13.10
N ARG A 38 5.28 2.93 -13.86
CA ARG A 38 4.60 4.11 -13.29
C ARG A 38 3.50 3.72 -12.32
N GLN A 39 2.69 2.71 -12.66
CA GLN A 39 1.67 2.19 -11.76
C GLN A 39 2.28 1.58 -10.48
N GLN A 40 3.44 0.94 -10.59
CA GLN A 40 4.15 0.41 -9.44
C GLN A 40 4.66 1.53 -8.52
N ASP A 41 5.21 2.61 -9.07
CA ASP A 41 5.66 3.76 -8.28
C ASP A 41 4.49 4.47 -7.58
N GLU A 42 3.37 4.66 -8.28
CA GLU A 42 2.13 5.19 -7.70
C GLU A 42 1.62 4.29 -6.55
N ARG A 43 1.62 2.97 -6.75
CA ARG A 43 1.23 1.99 -5.72
C ARG A 43 2.15 2.01 -4.51
N LEU A 44 3.47 2.11 -4.71
CA LEU A 44 4.46 2.19 -3.65
C LEU A 44 4.31 3.47 -2.81
N ASN A 45 4.05 4.61 -3.45
CA ASN A 45 3.78 5.85 -2.75
C ASN A 45 2.53 5.74 -1.87
N ARG A 46 1.46 5.14 -2.40
CA ARG A 46 0.22 4.93 -1.65
C ARG A 46 0.41 3.97 -0.47
N ILE A 47 1.19 2.91 -0.63
CA ILE A 47 1.57 2.02 0.48
C ILE A 47 2.27 2.81 1.59
N ARG A 48 3.20 3.71 1.25
CA ARG A 48 3.92 4.53 2.25
C ARG A 48 2.98 5.45 3.01
N GLU A 49 2.06 6.12 2.31
CA GLU A 49 1.06 7.00 2.93
C GLU A 49 0.14 6.23 3.89
N VAL A 50 -0.47 5.14 3.42
CA VAL A 50 -1.38 4.31 4.22
C VAL A 50 -0.65 3.67 5.41
N SER A 51 0.62 3.27 5.23
CA SER A 51 1.45 2.77 6.33
C SER A 51 1.71 3.84 7.39
N ALA A 52 1.95 5.09 6.98
CA ALA A 52 2.15 6.20 7.89
C ALA A 52 0.88 6.53 8.68
N ASP A 53 -0.28 6.49 8.01
CA ASP A 53 -1.60 6.65 8.63
C ASP A 53 -1.88 5.52 9.63
N PHE A 54 -1.59 4.27 9.26
CA PHE A 54 -1.74 3.11 10.14
C PHE A 54 -0.86 3.20 11.39
N LEU A 55 0.42 3.53 11.22
CA LEU A 55 1.34 3.71 12.35
C LEU A 55 0.91 4.87 13.26
N SER A 56 0.39 5.95 12.67
CA SER A 56 -0.14 7.09 13.43
C SER A 56 -1.39 6.71 14.23
N ALA A 57 -2.30 5.94 13.63
CA ALA A 57 -3.48 5.42 14.31
C ALA A 57 -3.10 4.46 15.46
N LEU A 58 -2.13 3.57 15.24
CA LEU A 58 -1.60 2.69 16.29
C LEU A 58 -0.95 3.43 17.45
N LYS A 59 -0.19 4.50 17.17
CA LYS A 59 0.40 5.34 18.22
C LYS A 59 -0.68 6.00 19.08
N LYS A 60 -1.75 6.51 18.45
CA LYS A 60 -2.89 7.13 19.18
C LYS A 60 -3.66 6.15 20.05
N LEU A 61 -3.69 4.86 19.70
CA LEU A 61 -4.30 3.79 20.52
C LEU A 61 -3.43 3.35 21.70
N ARG A 62 -2.13 3.68 21.69
CA ARG A 62 -1.17 3.34 22.75
C ARG A 62 -0.92 4.48 23.75
N CYS A 63 -1.52 5.66 23.53
CA CYS A 63 -1.52 6.79 24.45
C CYS A 63 -2.84 6.81 25.23
#